data_AF-A0A6I0FJ50-F1
#
_entry.id   AF-A0A6I0FJ50-F1
#
_cell.length_a   1.000
_cell.length_b   1.000
_cell.length_c   1.000
_cell.angle_alpha   90.00
_cell.angle_beta   90.00
_cell.angle_gamma   90.00
#
_symmetry.space_group_name_H-M   'P 1'
#
loop_
_entity.id
_entity.type
_entity.pdbx_description
1 polymer ?
#
loop_
_entity_poly.entity_id
_entity_poly.type
_entity_poly.pdbx_seq_one_letter_code
_entity_poly.pdbx_strand_id
1 'polypeptide(L)'
;MDCQDVRAALSARLDGEPTSAPDDVVDAHLDACRECQSWYATVTALGRDLHIGVAGQQDEPQQSGEALADQLLATHAVPTGSFRSRQYPLLIARIVLVLLAVVNIGWAGTLLFGQVAGPVAENPEFARYVFDAATYRFALAVGLLCAGVRPAMASSMLPIYLALWAFGAGFATRNLVFGLAPEDSGANPLWGLALNLAAVVALVVCWLGRHHLFTPLSQSWKTATAQPLSFSNSDITGR
;
A
#
# COMPACT_ATOMS: atom_id res chain seq x y z
N MET A 1 6.77 -49.48 -2.19
CA MET A 1 7.05 -48.08 -1.78
C MET A 1 5.95 -47.67 -0.84
N ASP A 2 6.28 -47.10 0.31
CA ASP A 2 5.26 -46.65 1.26
C ASP A 2 4.67 -45.30 0.81
N CYS A 3 3.44 -45.01 1.23
CA CYS A 3 2.77 -43.75 0.90
C CYS A 3 3.55 -42.54 1.43
N GLN A 4 4.29 -42.69 2.52
CA GLN A 4 5.14 -41.63 3.08
C GLN A 4 6.28 -41.25 2.14
N ASP A 5 6.97 -42.24 1.57
CA ASP A 5 8.09 -42.02 0.64
C ASP A 5 7.61 -41.33 -0.65
N VAL A 6 6.44 -41.74 -1.15
CA VAL A 6 5.83 -41.16 -2.35
C VAL A 6 5.40 -39.71 -2.13
N ARG A 7 4.83 -39.39 -0.96
CA ARG A 7 4.48 -38.00 -0.61
C ARG A 7 5.71 -37.11 -0.47
N ALA A 8 6.79 -37.62 0.13
CA ALA A 8 8.05 -36.89 0.26
C ALA A 8 8.70 -36.60 -1.11
N ALA A 9 8.67 -37.58 -2.03
CA ALA A 9 9.13 -37.39 -3.40
C ALA A 9 8.26 -36.35 -4.14
N LEU A 10 6.94 -36.38 -3.96
CA LEU A 10 6.02 -35.43 -4.59
C LEU A 10 6.16 -34.00 -4.03
N SER A 11 6.39 -33.83 -2.73
CA SER A 11 6.68 -32.51 -2.17
C SER A 11 7.99 -31.95 -2.71
N ALA A 12 9.05 -32.77 -2.78
CA ALA A 12 10.33 -32.36 -3.37
C ALA A 12 10.15 -31.91 -4.83
N ARG A 13 9.33 -32.61 -5.63
CA ARG A 13 8.99 -32.18 -7.00
C ARG A 13 8.27 -30.84 -7.04
N LEU A 14 7.31 -30.61 -6.15
CA LEU A 14 6.58 -29.35 -6.06
C LEU A 14 7.47 -28.17 -5.67
N ASP A 15 8.49 -28.42 -4.84
CA ASP A 15 9.46 -27.41 -4.38
C ASP A 15 10.67 -27.27 -5.33
N GLY A 16 10.77 -28.10 -6.38
CA GLY A 16 11.88 -28.09 -7.34
C GLY A 16 13.18 -28.71 -6.79
N GLU A 17 13.10 -29.47 -5.71
CA GLU A 17 14.23 -30.18 -5.10
C GLU A 17 14.47 -31.55 -5.77
N PRO A 18 15.72 -32.07 -5.73
CA PRO A 18 16.04 -33.38 -6.27
C PRO A 18 15.28 -34.49 -5.53
N THR A 19 14.58 -35.33 -6.28
CA THR A 19 13.83 -36.47 -5.74
C THR A 19 14.78 -37.62 -5.34
N SER A 20 14.52 -38.22 -4.18
CA SER A 20 15.24 -39.41 -3.70
C SER A 20 14.74 -40.71 -4.34
N ALA A 21 13.60 -40.66 -5.03
CA ALA A 21 12.92 -41.78 -5.65
C ALA A 21 12.85 -41.61 -7.18
N PRO A 22 13.01 -42.70 -7.95
CA PRO A 22 12.90 -42.66 -9.40
C PRO A 22 11.46 -42.34 -9.81
N ASP A 23 11.33 -41.47 -10.82
CA ASP A 23 10.08 -40.77 -11.07
C ASP A 23 8.94 -41.66 -11.58
N ASP A 24 9.31 -42.71 -12.31
CA ASP A 24 8.44 -43.76 -12.83
C ASP A 24 7.73 -44.57 -11.73
N VAL A 25 8.42 -44.83 -10.62
CA VAL A 25 7.87 -45.56 -9.48
C VAL A 25 6.87 -44.70 -8.69
N VAL A 26 7.15 -43.41 -8.56
CA VAL A 26 6.25 -42.44 -7.90
C VAL A 26 4.96 -42.28 -8.70
N ASP A 27 5.05 -42.18 -10.02
CA ASP A 27 3.89 -42.02 -10.91
C ASP A 27 3.03 -43.30 -10.93
N ALA A 28 3.66 -44.48 -11.01
CA ALA A 28 2.95 -45.76 -10.94
C ALA A 28 2.21 -45.96 -9.60
N HIS A 29 2.78 -45.48 -8.49
CA HIS A 29 2.11 -45.53 -7.19
C HIS A 29 0.98 -44.51 -7.09
N LEU A 30 1.15 -43.31 -7.65
CA LEU A 30 0.11 -42.30 -7.73
C LEU A 30 -1.12 -42.80 -8.49
N ASP A 31 -0.94 -43.53 -9.59
CA ASP A 31 -2.06 -44.08 -10.36
C ASP A 31 -2.82 -45.17 -9.59
N ALA A 32 -2.13 -45.93 -8.74
CA ALA A 32 -2.72 -47.04 -7.98
C ALA A 32 -3.34 -46.61 -6.62
N CYS A 33 -2.86 -45.52 -6.00
CA CYS A 33 -3.21 -45.17 -4.63
C CYS A 33 -4.11 -43.92 -4.52
N ARG A 34 -5.38 -44.15 -4.16
CA ARG A 34 -6.40 -43.10 -3.99
C ARG A 34 -6.05 -42.07 -2.91
N GLU A 35 -5.36 -42.51 -1.85
CA GLU A 35 -4.99 -41.61 -0.74
C GLU A 35 -3.94 -40.60 -1.20
N CYS A 36 -2.93 -41.05 -1.96
CA CYS A 36 -1.91 -40.17 -2.53
C CYS A 36 -2.47 -39.22 -3.61
N GLN A 37 -3.45 -39.68 -4.40
CA GLN A 37 -4.18 -38.81 -5.34
C GLN A 37 -4.93 -37.68 -4.62
N SER A 38 -5.69 -38.01 -3.57
CA SER A 38 -6.43 -36.99 -2.80
C SER A 38 -5.51 -35.99 -2.10
N TRP A 39 -4.37 -36.46 -1.60
CA TRP A 39 -3.38 -35.61 -0.97
C TRP A 39 -2.75 -34.65 -2.00
N TYR A 40 -2.32 -35.17 -3.16
CA TYR A 40 -1.69 -34.36 -4.21
C TYR A 40 -2.65 -33.31 -4.79
N ALA A 41 -3.92 -33.67 -5.00
CA ALA A 41 -4.96 -32.72 -5.42
C ALA A 41 -5.17 -31.60 -4.37
N THR A 42 -5.11 -31.94 -3.08
CA THR A 42 -5.27 -30.96 -1.99
C THR A 42 -4.08 -29.99 -1.93
N VAL A 43 -2.85 -30.51 -2.01
CA VAL A 43 -1.63 -29.70 -1.95
C VAL A 43 -1.51 -28.77 -3.16
N THR A 44 -1.83 -29.25 -4.35
CA THR A 44 -1.82 -28.42 -5.58
C THR A 44 -2.93 -27.35 -5.58
N ALA A 45 -4.11 -27.67 -5.04
CA ALA A 45 -5.17 -26.67 -4.84
C ALA A 45 -4.75 -25.58 -3.85
N LEU A 46 -4.16 -25.97 -2.71
CA LEU A 46 -3.67 -25.02 -1.71
C LEU A 46 -2.52 -24.16 -2.24
N GLY A 47 -1.60 -24.75 -3.00
CA GLY A 47 -0.53 -24.02 -3.70
C GLY A 47 -1.09 -22.97 -4.65
N ARG A 48 -2.16 -23.31 -5.40
CA ARG A 48 -2.84 -22.37 -6.31
C ARG A 48 -3.51 -21.21 -5.58
N ASP A 49 -4.16 -21.47 -4.45
CA ASP A 49 -4.79 -20.43 -3.62
C ASP A 49 -3.75 -19.49 -2.99
N LEU A 50 -2.59 -20.03 -2.60
CA LEU A 50 -1.47 -19.23 -2.07
C LEU A 50 -0.75 -18.44 -3.17
N HIS A 51 -0.76 -18.92 -4.42
CA HIS A 51 -0.10 -18.25 -5.55
C HIS A 51 -0.88 -17.06 -6.14
N ILE A 52 -2.05 -16.72 -5.58
CA ILE A 52 -2.86 -15.54 -5.94
C ILE A 52 -2.12 -14.20 -5.65
N GLY A 53 -0.94 -14.23 -5.03
CA GLY A 53 -0.14 -13.05 -4.69
C GLY A 53 1.01 -12.67 -5.62
N VAL A 54 1.44 -13.52 -6.57
CA VAL A 54 2.58 -13.23 -7.44
C VAL A 54 2.30 -13.78 -8.83
N ALA A 55 2.10 -12.89 -9.81
CA ALA A 55 2.09 -13.27 -11.22
C ALA A 55 3.52 -13.67 -11.63
N GLY A 56 3.86 -14.92 -11.34
CA GLY A 56 5.04 -15.60 -11.87
C GLY A 56 4.74 -16.12 -13.27
N GLN A 57 5.62 -15.78 -14.20
CA GLN A 57 5.60 -16.24 -15.59
C GLN A 57 5.44 -17.76 -15.64
N GLN A 58 4.34 -18.24 -16.24
CA GLN A 58 4.26 -19.61 -16.72
C GLN A 58 4.44 -19.57 -18.24
N ASP A 59 5.51 -20.22 -18.70
CA ASP A 59 5.74 -20.57 -20.09
C ASP A 59 4.63 -21.54 -20.55
N GLU A 60 3.59 -21.02 -21.18
CA GLU A 60 2.56 -21.79 -21.90
C GLU A 60 2.38 -21.17 -23.30
N PRO A 61 2.03 -21.98 -24.30
CA PRO A 61 2.33 -21.73 -25.71
C PRO A 61 1.61 -20.49 -26.21
N GLN A 62 2.33 -19.72 -27.02
CA GLN A 62 1.97 -18.44 -27.64
C GLN A 62 0.55 -18.44 -28.26
N GLN A 63 -0.47 -18.28 -27.41
CA GLN A 63 -1.81 -17.90 -27.82
C GLN A 63 -1.73 -16.43 -28.21
N SER A 64 -2.11 -16.13 -29.47
CA SER A 64 -2.15 -14.79 -30.04
C SER A 64 -2.76 -13.82 -29.04
N GLY A 65 -2.01 -12.78 -28.65
CA GLY A 65 -2.39 -11.85 -27.57
C GLY A 65 -3.77 -11.20 -27.72
N GLU A 66 -4.34 -11.20 -28.93
CA GLU A 66 -5.73 -10.79 -29.19
C GLU A 66 -6.77 -11.74 -28.60
N ALA A 67 -6.57 -13.06 -28.68
CA ALA A 67 -7.50 -14.04 -28.11
C ALA A 67 -7.48 -14.01 -26.57
N LEU A 68 -6.31 -13.78 -25.98
CA LEU A 68 -6.16 -13.59 -24.54
C LEU A 68 -6.79 -12.26 -24.09
N ALA A 69 -6.63 -11.19 -24.88
CA ALA A 69 -7.26 -9.90 -24.61
C ALA A 69 -8.79 -10.00 -24.67
N ASP A 70 -9.35 -10.66 -25.69
CA ASP A 70 -10.79 -10.88 -25.80
C ASP A 70 -11.33 -11.78 -24.69
N GLN A 71 -10.59 -12.83 -24.31
CA GLN A 71 -10.98 -13.69 -23.19
C GLN A 71 -10.90 -12.95 -21.85
N LEU A 72 -9.91 -12.08 -21.64
CA LEU A 72 -9.82 -11.23 -20.46
C LEU A 72 -10.94 -10.19 -20.44
N LEU A 73 -11.27 -9.56 -21.57
CA LEU A 73 -12.40 -8.63 -21.72
C LEU A 73 -13.75 -9.31 -21.49
N ALA A 74 -13.93 -10.54 -21.95
CA ALA A 74 -15.15 -11.33 -21.77
C ALA A 74 -15.29 -11.87 -20.34
N THR A 75 -14.18 -12.29 -19.71
CA THR A 75 -14.19 -12.79 -18.32
C THR A 75 -14.23 -11.65 -17.31
N HIS A 76 -13.75 -10.45 -17.68
CA HIS A 76 -13.87 -9.21 -16.92
C HIS A 76 -15.10 -8.41 -17.38
N ALA A 77 -16.26 -9.06 -17.43
CA ALA A 77 -17.51 -8.33 -17.28
C ALA A 77 -17.43 -7.58 -15.93
N VAL A 78 -17.02 -6.31 -16.00
CA VAL A 78 -16.80 -5.44 -14.84
C VAL A 78 -18.06 -5.49 -13.97
N PRO A 79 -17.98 -5.94 -12.70
CA PRO A 79 -19.12 -5.89 -11.81
C PRO A 79 -19.40 -4.41 -11.53
N THR A 80 -20.36 -3.83 -12.25
CA THR A 80 -20.60 -2.39 -12.31
C THR A 80 -21.25 -1.80 -11.05
N GLY A 81 -21.47 -2.57 -9.98
CA GLY A 81 -22.32 -2.16 -8.86
C GLY A 81 -21.65 -1.66 -7.57
N SER A 82 -20.42 -2.05 -7.24
CA SER A 82 -19.91 -1.87 -5.86
C SER A 82 -18.42 -1.46 -5.74
N PHE A 83 -17.59 -1.75 -6.75
CA PHE A 83 -16.16 -1.42 -6.71
C PHE A 83 -15.86 0.08 -6.78
N ARG A 84 -16.79 0.89 -7.31
CA ARG A 84 -16.59 2.33 -7.51
C ARG A 84 -16.40 3.09 -6.19
N SER A 85 -17.23 2.79 -5.18
CA SER A 85 -17.11 3.42 -3.85
C SER A 85 -15.81 3.06 -3.13
N ARG A 86 -15.26 1.88 -3.44
CA ARG A 86 -14.07 1.31 -2.78
C ARG A 86 -12.75 1.91 -3.29
N GLN A 87 -12.72 2.41 -4.53
CA GLN A 87 -11.51 2.99 -5.14
C GLN A 87 -11.37 4.51 -4.94
N TYR A 88 -12.46 5.23 -4.67
CA TYR A 88 -12.42 6.68 -4.42
C TYR A 88 -11.48 7.10 -3.27
N PRO A 89 -11.47 6.48 -2.07
CA PRO A 89 -10.59 6.93 -0.99
C PRO A 89 -9.10 6.72 -1.33
N LEU A 90 -8.77 5.65 -2.05
CA LEU A 90 -7.42 5.40 -2.54
C LEU A 90 -7.00 6.45 -3.58
N LEU A 91 -7.87 6.74 -4.54
CA LEU A 91 -7.60 7.72 -5.60
C LEU A 91 -7.44 9.14 -5.01
N ILE A 92 -8.33 9.52 -4.09
CA ILE A 92 -8.26 10.80 -3.36
C ILE A 92 -6.96 10.87 -2.55
N ALA A 93 -6.61 9.82 -1.81
CA ALA A 93 -5.35 9.79 -1.04
C ALA A 93 -4.12 9.98 -1.94
N ARG A 94 -4.10 9.38 -3.13
CA ARG A 94 -3.00 9.57 -4.10
C ARG A 94 -2.91 11.01 -4.59
N ILE A 95 -4.04 11.62 -4.94
CA ILE A 95 -4.10 13.03 -5.34
C ILE A 95 -3.59 13.93 -4.21
N VAL A 96 -4.04 13.67 -2.97
CA VAL A 96 -3.61 14.42 -1.79
C VAL A 96 -2.11 14.27 -1.54
N LEU A 97 -1.54 13.06 -1.66
CA LEU A 97 -0.10 12.84 -1.51
C LEU A 97 0.71 13.63 -2.54
N VAL A 98 0.28 13.61 -3.81
CA VAL A 98 0.92 14.39 -4.88
C VAL A 98 0.82 15.89 -4.61
N LEU A 99 -0.37 16.37 -4.20
CA LEU A 99 -0.57 17.78 -3.88
C LEU A 99 0.31 18.23 -2.70
N LEU A 100 0.38 17.43 -1.63
CA LEU A 100 1.26 17.70 -0.49
C LEU A 100 2.74 17.70 -0.87
N ALA A 101 3.15 16.85 -1.82
CA ALA A 101 4.50 16.88 -2.36
C ALA A 101 4.78 18.17 -3.14
N VAL A 102 3.85 18.61 -3.99
CA VAL A 102 3.96 19.88 -4.73
C VAL A 102 4.04 21.06 -3.77
N VAL A 103 3.25 21.07 -2.68
CA VAL A 103 3.31 22.12 -1.66
C VAL A 103 4.68 22.11 -0.95
N ASN A 104 5.25 20.94 -0.62
CA ASN A 104 6.60 20.86 -0.05
C ASN A 104 7.68 21.37 -1.01
N ILE A 105 7.58 21.03 -2.30
CA ILE A 105 8.51 21.52 -3.34
C ILE A 105 8.40 23.04 -3.47
N GLY A 106 7.18 23.57 -3.53
CA GLY A 106 6.94 25.01 -3.58
C GLY A 106 7.54 25.72 -2.38
N TRP A 107 7.36 25.18 -1.17
CA TRP A 107 7.93 25.75 0.05
C TRP A 107 9.48 25.61 0.09
N ALA A 108 10.03 24.48 -0.34
CA ALA A 108 11.49 24.35 -0.46
C ALA A 108 12.04 25.36 -1.47
N GLY A 109 11.33 25.62 -2.57
CA GLY A 109 11.61 26.66 -3.53
C GLY A 109 11.58 28.06 -2.91
N THR A 110 10.57 28.41 -2.13
CA THR A 110 10.53 29.73 -1.45
C THR A 110 11.67 29.88 -0.43
N LEU A 111 12.12 28.81 0.21
CA LEU A 111 13.28 28.84 1.08
C LEU A 111 14.60 29.07 0.34
N LEU A 112 14.73 28.60 -0.90
CA LEU A 112 15.93 28.81 -1.72
C LEU A 112 15.91 30.16 -2.44
N PHE A 113 14.78 30.50 -3.06
CA PHE A 113 14.64 31.68 -3.94
C PHE A 113 14.07 32.91 -3.23
N GLY A 114 13.51 32.79 -2.02
CA GLY A 114 13.12 33.95 -1.20
C GLY A 114 14.31 34.73 -0.63
N GLN A 115 15.54 34.26 -0.89
CA GLN A 115 16.78 34.71 -0.25
C GLN A 115 17.52 35.80 -1.02
N VAL A 116 17.01 36.25 -2.17
CA VAL A 116 17.70 37.22 -3.05
C VAL A 116 17.75 38.64 -2.46
N ALA A 117 17.07 38.90 -1.33
CA ALA A 117 17.03 40.22 -0.69
C ALA A 117 16.79 40.17 0.84
N GLY A 118 17.41 39.24 1.57
CA GLY A 118 17.13 39.02 3.01
C GLY A 118 18.36 38.78 3.91
N PRO A 119 18.16 38.65 5.25
CA PRO A 119 19.21 38.53 6.30
C PRO A 119 20.16 37.31 6.17
N VAL A 120 19.88 36.45 5.20
CA VAL A 120 20.67 35.25 4.84
C VAL A 120 21.93 35.62 4.06
N ALA A 121 21.90 36.73 3.33
CA ALA A 121 23.09 37.29 2.69
C ALA A 121 24.09 37.85 3.72
N GLU A 122 23.62 38.22 4.92
CA GLU A 122 24.47 38.76 6.00
C GLU A 122 25.12 37.68 6.87
N ASN A 123 24.54 36.47 6.95
CA ASN A 123 24.99 35.42 7.86
C ASN A 123 25.13 34.04 7.18
N PRO A 124 26.36 33.57 6.90
CA PRO A 124 26.58 32.30 6.21
C PRO A 124 26.10 31.07 7.00
N GLU A 125 26.14 31.10 8.33
CA GLU A 125 25.62 30.02 9.19
C GLU A 125 24.10 29.88 9.08
N PHE A 126 23.38 31.00 9.01
CA PHE A 126 21.93 30.99 8.83
C PHE A 126 21.55 30.41 7.46
N ALA A 127 22.32 30.74 6.42
CA ALA A 127 22.13 30.17 5.09
C ALA A 127 22.21 28.64 5.11
N ARG A 128 23.18 28.08 5.85
CA ARG A 128 23.33 26.62 5.99
C ARG A 128 22.07 25.96 6.56
N TYR A 129 21.50 26.50 7.64
CA TYR A 129 20.25 25.97 8.21
C TYR A 129 19.07 26.05 7.24
N VAL A 130 18.99 27.10 6.42
CA VAL A 130 17.96 27.23 5.39
C VAL A 130 18.14 26.18 4.28
N PHE A 131 19.38 25.94 3.84
CA PHE A 131 19.68 24.88 2.86
C PHE A 131 19.36 23.48 3.40
N ASP A 132 19.74 23.18 4.64
CA ASP A 132 19.38 21.94 5.31
C ASP A 132 17.85 21.80 5.39
N ALA A 133 17.16 22.92 5.68
CA ALA A 133 15.71 22.96 5.76
C ALA A 133 14.98 22.75 4.43
N ALA A 134 15.58 23.21 3.32
CA ALA A 134 15.09 22.96 1.97
C ALA A 134 15.35 21.51 1.55
N THR A 135 16.55 21.00 1.87
CA THR A 135 16.98 19.64 1.50
C THR A 135 16.05 18.58 2.08
N TYR A 136 15.72 18.66 3.38
CA TYR A 136 14.78 17.68 3.95
C TYR A 136 13.39 17.79 3.33
N ARG A 137 12.91 19.00 3.00
CA ARG A 137 11.58 19.18 2.37
C ARG A 137 11.52 18.55 0.98
N PHE A 138 12.59 18.67 0.19
CA PHE A 138 12.69 17.97 -1.09
C PHE A 138 12.70 16.45 -0.90
N ALA A 139 13.47 15.94 0.06
CA ALA A 139 13.51 14.50 0.35
C ALA A 139 12.12 13.96 0.73
N LEU A 140 11.41 14.68 1.61
CA LEU A 140 10.04 14.38 2.00
C LEU A 140 9.08 14.42 0.80
N ALA A 141 9.14 15.46 -0.02
CA ALA A 141 8.30 15.57 -1.22
C ALA A 141 8.51 14.39 -2.18
N VAL A 142 9.76 13.99 -2.41
CA VAL A 142 10.07 12.82 -3.24
C VAL A 142 9.48 11.54 -2.63
N GLY A 143 9.58 11.36 -1.31
CA GLY A 143 8.93 10.25 -0.59
C GLY A 143 7.41 10.20 -0.82
N LEU A 144 6.73 11.34 -0.75
CA LEU A 144 5.29 11.44 -1.00
C LEU A 144 4.92 11.20 -2.47
N LEU A 145 5.71 11.70 -3.43
CA LEU A 145 5.52 11.40 -4.85
C LEU A 145 5.66 9.91 -5.12
N CYS A 146 6.72 9.28 -4.58
CA CYS A 146 6.92 7.83 -4.69
C CYS A 146 5.74 7.05 -4.09
N ALA A 147 5.21 7.46 -2.93
CA ALA A 147 4.03 6.86 -2.34
C ALA A 147 2.75 7.08 -3.18
N GLY A 148 2.62 8.25 -3.81
CA GLY A 148 1.51 8.57 -4.73
C GLY A 148 1.54 7.74 -6.01
N VAL A 149 2.73 7.48 -6.57
CA VAL A 149 2.90 6.64 -7.78
C VAL A 149 2.80 5.15 -7.44
N ARG A 150 3.44 4.72 -6.35
CA ARG A 150 3.46 3.32 -5.87
C ARG A 150 2.92 3.24 -4.44
N PRO A 151 1.63 2.92 -4.23
CA PRO A 151 1.02 2.87 -2.90
C PRO A 151 1.63 1.81 -1.98
N ALA A 152 2.35 0.82 -2.54
CA ALA A 152 3.13 -0.13 -1.76
C ALA A 152 4.20 0.54 -0.86
N MET A 153 4.73 1.70 -1.28
CA MET A 153 5.74 2.46 -0.52
C MET A 153 5.14 3.25 0.66
N ALA A 154 3.80 3.33 0.76
CA ALA A 154 3.17 4.08 1.85
C ALA A 154 3.50 3.49 3.22
N SER A 155 3.60 2.16 3.35
CA SER A 155 3.93 1.52 4.64
C SER A 155 5.34 1.85 5.12
N SER A 156 6.30 1.98 4.20
CA SER A 156 7.69 2.33 4.56
C SER A 156 7.85 3.81 4.93
N MET A 157 7.05 4.71 4.34
CA MET A 157 7.16 6.15 4.60
C MET A 157 6.38 6.61 5.83
N LEU A 158 5.33 5.88 6.21
CA LEU A 158 4.47 6.19 7.35
C LEU A 158 5.23 6.39 8.68
N PRO A 159 6.14 5.50 9.12
CA PRO A 159 6.86 5.72 10.39
C PRO A 159 7.73 6.98 10.37
N ILE A 160 8.32 7.32 9.22
CA ILE A 160 9.16 8.51 9.06
C ILE A 160 8.32 9.77 9.27
N TYR A 161 7.19 9.88 8.56
CA TYR A 161 6.27 11.02 8.68
C TYR A 161 5.61 11.12 10.05
N LEU A 162 5.26 9.97 10.64
CA LEU A 162 4.68 9.90 11.97
C LEU A 162 5.67 10.42 13.02
N ALA A 163 6.93 9.97 12.97
CA ALA A 163 7.97 10.43 13.87
C ALA A 163 8.21 11.94 13.70
N LEU A 164 8.35 12.41 12.47
CA LEU A 164 8.53 13.83 12.18
C LEU A 164 7.39 14.69 12.73
N TRP A 165 6.15 14.25 12.55
CA TRP A 165 4.99 14.92 13.11
C TRP A 165 4.98 14.89 14.65
N ALA A 166 5.23 13.73 15.27
CA ALA A 166 5.21 13.58 16.72
C ALA A 166 6.27 14.42 17.42
N PHE A 167 7.52 14.37 16.94
CA PHE A 167 8.59 15.22 17.46
C PHE A 167 8.34 16.69 17.17
N GLY A 168 7.87 17.02 15.96
CA GLY A 168 7.49 18.38 15.59
C GLY A 168 6.40 18.95 16.50
N ALA A 169 5.40 18.15 16.84
CA ALA A 169 4.35 18.52 17.79
C ALA A 169 4.93 18.80 19.18
N GLY A 170 5.83 17.93 19.66
CA GLY A 170 6.52 18.14 20.95
C GLY A 170 7.34 19.43 20.99
N PHE A 171 8.10 19.74 19.93
CA PHE A 171 8.83 21.01 19.83
C PHE A 171 7.89 22.22 19.74
N ALA A 172 6.78 22.10 19.01
CA ALA A 172 5.77 23.15 18.95
C ALA A 172 5.16 23.43 20.33
N THR A 173 4.77 22.37 21.07
CA THR A 173 4.28 22.50 22.44
C THR A 173 5.32 23.15 23.34
N ARG A 174 6.60 22.74 23.26
CA ARG A 174 7.70 23.36 24.00
C ARG A 174 7.78 24.86 23.71
N ASN A 175 7.80 25.26 22.44
CA ASN A 175 7.92 26.67 22.06
C ASN A 175 6.73 27.50 22.55
N LEU A 176 5.51 26.95 22.53
CA LEU A 176 4.32 27.60 23.07
C LEU A 176 4.40 27.78 24.59
N VAL A 177 4.83 26.75 25.32
CA VAL A 177 4.95 26.80 26.79
C VAL A 177 6.01 27.79 27.24
N PHE A 178 7.14 27.86 26.52
CA PHE A 178 8.23 28.78 26.83
C PHE A 178 8.09 30.18 26.22
N GLY A 179 7.00 30.46 25.49
CA GLY A 179 6.80 31.76 24.83
C GLY A 179 7.85 32.08 23.76
N LEU A 180 8.46 31.06 23.15
CA LEU A 180 9.47 31.19 22.08
C LEU A 180 8.82 31.28 20.69
N ALA A 181 7.50 31.49 20.63
CA ALA A 181 6.79 31.60 19.37
C ALA A 181 7.20 32.91 18.68
N PRO A 182 7.64 32.87 17.39
CA PRO A 182 7.95 34.10 16.68
C PRO A 182 6.65 34.87 16.43
N GLU A 183 6.45 35.98 17.14
CA GLU A 183 5.26 36.84 17.00
C GLU A 183 5.31 37.70 15.71
N ASP A 184 6.52 37.96 15.20
CA ASP A 184 6.76 38.91 14.09
C ASP A 184 6.95 38.25 12.71
N SER A 185 7.09 36.93 12.65
CA SER A 185 7.26 36.21 11.39
C SER A 185 5.88 35.79 10.90
N GLY A 186 5.30 36.48 9.91
CA GLY A 186 3.95 36.19 9.36
C GLY A 186 3.69 34.76 8.83
N ALA A 187 4.62 33.82 9.02
CA ALA A 187 4.45 32.39 8.81
C ALA A 187 4.14 31.69 10.14
N ASN A 188 2.89 31.21 10.29
CA ASN A 188 2.45 30.47 11.46
C ASN A 188 3.29 29.18 11.63
N PRO A 189 4.01 28.97 12.76
CA PRO A 189 4.85 27.79 12.99
C PRO A 189 4.05 26.47 12.96
N LEU A 190 2.74 26.55 13.20
CA LEU A 190 1.84 25.40 13.16
C LEU A 190 1.57 24.90 11.73
N TRP A 191 1.84 25.71 10.71
CA TRP A 191 1.58 25.34 9.31
C TRP A 191 2.38 24.11 8.87
N GLY A 192 3.67 24.05 9.21
CA GLY A 192 4.51 22.90 8.90
C GLY A 192 4.03 21.62 9.61
N LEU A 193 3.54 21.76 10.84
CA LEU A 193 2.99 20.65 11.60
C LEU A 193 1.68 20.13 11.00
N ALA A 194 0.79 21.04 10.60
CA ALA A 194 -0.47 20.69 9.94
C ALA A 194 -0.23 19.97 8.60
N LEU A 195 0.76 20.42 7.83
CA LEU A 195 1.14 19.78 6.57
C LEU A 195 1.64 18.34 6.79
N ASN A 196 2.51 18.14 7.79
CA ASN A 196 2.97 16.79 8.14
C ASN A 196 1.83 15.90 8.65
N LEU A 197 0.89 16.44 9.42
CA LEU A 197 -0.30 15.70 9.86
C LEU A 197 -1.13 15.24 8.65
N ALA A 198 -1.37 16.13 7.69
CA ALA A 198 -2.11 15.81 6.49
C ALA A 198 -1.42 14.69 5.69
N ALA A 199 -0.08 14.71 5.62
CA ALA A 199 0.70 13.65 5.00
C ALA A 199 0.55 12.31 5.75
N VAL A 200 0.62 12.30 7.08
CA VAL A 200 0.38 11.09 7.90
C VAL A 200 -1.01 10.53 7.64
N VAL A 201 -2.05 11.37 7.67
CA VAL A 201 -3.43 10.94 7.40
C VAL A 201 -3.56 10.35 5.99
N ALA A 202 -2.99 11.01 4.98
CA ALA A 202 -3.04 10.51 3.61
C ALA A 202 -2.30 9.16 3.44
N LEU A 203 -1.14 8.99 4.09
CA LEU A 203 -0.40 7.73 4.10
C LEU A 203 -1.18 6.61 4.81
N VAL A 204 -1.83 6.91 5.94
CA VAL A 204 -2.70 5.98 6.66
C VAL A 204 -3.87 5.55 5.78
N VAL A 205 -4.57 6.49 5.13
CA VAL A 205 -5.68 6.18 4.21
C VAL A 205 -5.20 5.30 3.05
N CYS A 206 -4.02 5.59 2.48
CA CYS A 206 -3.42 4.78 1.43
C CYS A 206 -3.09 3.36 1.92
N TRP A 207 -2.52 3.24 3.13
CA TRP A 207 -2.19 1.96 3.77
C TRP A 207 -3.43 1.12 4.06
N LEU A 208 -4.48 1.70 4.68
CA LEU A 208 -5.77 1.04 4.92
C LEU A 208 -6.43 0.58 3.62
N GLY A 209 -6.31 1.39 2.56
CA GLY A 209 -6.85 1.09 1.23
C GLY A 209 -6.23 -0.15 0.63
N ARG A 210 -4.91 -0.28 0.78
CA ARG A 210 -4.13 -1.42 0.30
C ARG A 210 -4.43 -2.71 1.08
N HIS A 211 -4.58 -2.62 2.40
CA HIS A 211 -4.83 -3.80 3.25
C HIS A 211 -6.31 -4.21 3.36
N HIS A 212 -7.20 -3.65 2.54
CA HIS A 212 -8.64 -3.94 2.55
C HIS A 212 -9.35 -3.72 3.91
N LEU A 213 -8.75 -2.94 4.84
CA LEU A 213 -9.31 -2.72 6.18
C LEU A 213 -10.53 -1.79 6.21
N PHE A 214 -10.82 -1.04 5.14
CA PHE A 214 -12.00 -0.17 5.10
C PHE A 214 -13.32 -0.93 5.21
N THR A 215 -13.38 -2.14 4.64
CA THR A 215 -14.59 -2.98 4.65
C THR A 215 -15.01 -3.40 6.06
N PRO A 216 -14.16 -4.06 6.87
CA PRO A 216 -14.53 -4.43 8.24
C PRO A 216 -14.79 -3.22 9.13
N LEU A 217 -14.00 -2.14 9.03
CA LEU A 217 -14.21 -0.93 9.82
C LEU A 217 -15.56 -0.25 9.51
N SER A 218 -15.95 -0.16 8.24
CA SER A 218 -17.24 0.41 7.87
C SER A 218 -18.41 -0.44 8.36
N GLN A 219 -18.26 -1.77 8.38
CA GLN A 219 -19.26 -2.68 8.93
C GLN A 219 -19.34 -2.54 10.45
N SER A 220 -18.20 -2.51 11.16
CA SER A 220 -18.15 -2.27 12.61
C SER A 220 -18.72 -0.91 13.00
N TRP A 221 -18.49 0.12 12.19
CA TRP A 221 -19.03 1.45 12.46
C TRP A 221 -20.53 1.52 12.20
N LYS A 222 -21.05 0.85 11.15
CA LYS A 222 -22.50 0.70 10.92
C LYS A 222 -23.20 -0.09 12.02
N THR A 223 -22.58 -1.15 12.54
CA THR A 223 -23.10 -1.90 13.69
C THR A 223 -23.07 -1.05 14.97
N ALA A 224 -22.00 -0.25 15.17
CA ALA A 224 -21.89 0.64 16.32
C ALA A 224 -22.86 1.84 16.26
N THR A 225 -23.17 2.31 15.05
CA THR A 225 -24.14 3.42 14.83
C THR A 225 -25.58 2.93 14.66
N ALA A 226 -25.84 1.63 14.85
CA ALA A 226 -27.16 1.01 14.74
C ALA A 226 -27.94 1.44 13.48
N GLN A 227 -27.23 1.61 12.36
CA GLN A 227 -27.92 1.91 11.10
C GLN A 227 -28.73 0.67 10.70
N PRO A 228 -30.06 0.80 10.47
CA PRO A 228 -30.87 -0.32 10.08
C PRO A 228 -30.36 -0.87 8.75
N LEU A 229 -30.06 -2.17 8.71
CA LEU A 229 -29.76 -2.87 7.47
C LEU A 229 -31.01 -2.81 6.60
N SER A 230 -30.96 -2.04 5.52
CA SER A 230 -32.04 -1.99 4.54
C SER A 230 -32.04 -3.31 3.77
N PHE A 231 -32.92 -4.23 4.15
CA PHE A 231 -33.22 -5.38 3.32
C PHE A 231 -33.87 -4.87 2.02
N SER A 232 -33.28 -5.21 0.89
CA SER A 232 -33.94 -5.02 -0.40
C SER A 232 -35.16 -5.95 -0.43
N ASN A 233 -36.30 -5.47 -0.95
CA ASN A 233 -37.51 -6.29 -1.12
C ASN A 233 -37.26 -7.58 -1.92
N SER A 234 -36.17 -7.64 -2.71
CA SER A 234 -35.76 -8.84 -3.45
C SER A 234 -35.33 -10.01 -2.55
N ASP A 235 -34.82 -9.76 -1.35
CA ASP A 235 -34.38 -10.83 -0.43
C ASP A 235 -35.57 -11.46 0.32
N ILE A 236 -36.69 -10.76 0.37
CA ILE A 236 -37.93 -11.22 1.02
C ILE A 236 -38.74 -12.10 0.05
N THR A 237 -38.64 -11.83 -1.25
CA THR A 237 -39.25 -12.67 -2.29
C THR A 237 -38.21 -13.67 -2.79
N GLY A 238 -37.94 -14.71 -2.00
CA GLY A 238 -37.20 -15.88 -2.49
C GLY A 238 -37.87 -16.42 -3.75
N ARG A 239 -37.26 -16.16 -4.90
CA ARG A 239 -37.64 -16.73 -6.19
C ARG A 239 -36.37 -17.02 -6.98
#